data_AF-A0A1F4M0I2-F1
#
_entry.id   AF-A0A1F4M0I2-F1
#
_cell.length_a   1.000
_cell.length_b   1.000
_cell.length_c   1.000
_cell.angle_alpha   90.00
_cell.angle_beta   90.00
_cell.angle_gamma   90.00
#
_symmetry.space_group_name_H-M   'P 1'
#
loop_
_entity.id
_entity.type
_entity.pdbx_description
1 polymer ?
#
loop_
_entity_poly.entity_id
_entity_poly.type
_entity_poly.pdbx_seq_one_letter_code
_entity_poly.pdbx_strand_id
1 'polypeptide(L)' 'MSRLTITLSESRYRALKEAAAQRHKTIGQLIDESLDFYGIKSREQAQDLVRRARERSQLSEDQALAIALEAQHDVRHAL' A
#
# COMPACT_ATOMS: atom_id res chain seq x y z
N MET A 1 -0.55 0.45 15.64
CA MET A 1 -0.68 1.74 14.93
C MET A 1 0.32 2.72 15.51
N SER A 2 1.12 3.39 14.67
CA SER A 2 1.93 4.54 15.09
C SER A 2 1.09 5.81 15.04
N ARG A 3 1.35 6.77 15.94
CA ARG A 3 0.66 8.06 15.93
C ARG A 3 1.36 8.99 14.92
N LEU A 4 0.58 9.55 13.99
CA LEU A 4 1.04 10.55 13.02
C LEU A 4 0.33 11.89 13.30
N THR A 5 1.07 12.99 13.23
CA THR A 5 0.52 14.35 13.22
C THR A 5 0.68 14.91 11.82
N ILE A 6 -0.41 15.39 11.22
CA ILE A 6 -0.41 16.05 9.90
C ILE A 6 -0.97 17.46 10.04
N THR A 7 -0.48 18.37 9.21
CA THR A 7 -1.03 19.73 9.10
C THR A 7 -2.01 19.78 7.94
N LEU A 8 -3.23 20.26 8.19
CA LEU A 8 -4.27 20.48 7.20
C LEU A 8 -4.69 21.95 7.21
N SER A 9 -5.14 22.47 6.07
CA SER A 9 -5.87 23.74 6.08
C SER A 9 -7.17 23.58 6.88
N GLU A 10 -7.62 24.66 7.52
CA GLU A 10 -8.86 24.66 8.32
C GLU A 10 -10.07 24.19 7.49
N SER A 11 -10.16 24.63 6.23
CA SER A 11 -11.22 24.21 5.31
C SER A 11 -11.19 22.71 5.02
N ARG A 12 -10.00 22.12 4.86
CA ARG A 12 -9.83 20.69 4.62
C ARG A 12 -10.12 19.87 5.87
N TYR A 13 -9.72 20.36 7.05
CA TYR A 13 -10.05 19.71 8.32
C TYR A 13 -11.57 19.62 8.54
N ARG A 14 -12.31 20.71 8.29
CA ARG A 14 -13.78 20.72 8.40
C ARG A 14 -14.44 19.75 7.43
N ALA A 15 -14.06 19.79 6.15
CA ALA A 15 -14.58 18.88 5.14
C ALA A 15 -14.32 17.41 5.50
N LEU A 16 -13.13 17.10 6.04
CA LEU A 16 -12.78 15.75 6.50
C LEU A 16 -13.64 15.32 7.70
N LYS A 17 -13.86 16.22 8.66
CA LYS A 17 -14.69 15.97 9.83
C LYS A 17 -16.14 15.68 9.45
N GLU A 18 -16.69 16.46 8.53
CA GLU A 18 -18.06 16.27 7.99
C GLU A 18 -18.18 14.95 7.22
N ALA A 19 -17.22 14.63 6.35
CA ALA A 19 -17.19 13.40 5.59
C ALA A 19 -17.11 12.14 6.48
N ALA A 20 -16.36 12.23 7.59
CA ALA A 20 -16.26 11.16 8.58
C ALA A 20 -17.57 10.97 9.34
N ALA A 21 -18.20 12.07 9.78
CA ALA A 21 -19.50 12.05 10.44
C ALA A 21 -20.60 11.47 9.53
N GLN A 22 -20.65 11.88 8.27
CA GLN A 22 -21.62 11.39 7.28
C GLN A 22 -21.51 9.87 7.04
N ARG A 23 -20.28 9.32 7.12
CA ARG A 23 -20.01 7.90 6.92
C ARG A 23 -20.06 7.08 8.21
N HIS A 24 -20.38 7.70 9.35
CA HIS A 24 -20.35 7.09 10.68
C HIS A 24 -19.00 6.45 11.02
N LYS A 25 -17.90 7.12 10.66
CA LYS A 25 -16.53 6.65 10.91
C LYS A 25 -15.72 7.69 11.65
N THR A 26 -14.66 7.25 12.34
CA THR A 26 -13.64 8.17 12.84
C THR A 26 -12.84 8.75 11.68
N ILE A 27 -12.24 9.94 11.87
CA ILE A 27 -11.33 10.52 10.88
C ILE A 27 -10.17 9.56 10.56
N GLY A 28 -9.63 8.87 11.58
CA GLY A 28 -8.56 7.88 11.40
C GLY A 28 -8.98 6.74 10.47
N GLN A 29 -10.13 6.11 10.74
CA GLN A 29 -10.66 5.04 9.88
C GLN A 29 -10.93 5.53 8.45
N LEU A 30 -11.48 6.73 8.29
CA LEU A 30 -11.71 7.30 6.96
C LEU A 30 -10.40 7.53 6.20
N ILE A 31 -9.35 8.00 6.89
CA ILE A 31 -8.01 8.16 6.30
C ILE A 31 -7.43 6.80 5.94
N ASP A 32 -7.44 5.82 6.84
CA ASP A 32 -6.88 4.49 6.60
C ASP A 32 -7.53 3.83 5.37
N GLU A 33 -8.87 3.86 5.29
CA GLU A 33 -9.60 3.35 4.12
C GLU A 33 -9.28 4.13 2.84
N SER A 34 -9.07 5.44 2.94
CA SER A 34 -8.68 6.25 1.79
C SER A 34 -7.28 5.89 1.31
N LEU A 35 -6.33 5.67 2.22
CA LEU A 35 -4.97 5.23 1.89
C LEU A 35 -5.00 3.86 1.20
N ASP A 36 -5.80 2.93 1.72
CA ASP A 36 -6.03 1.62 1.10
C ASP A 36 -6.66 1.74 -0.29
N PHE A 37 -7.65 2.63 -0.46
CA PHE A 37 -8.30 2.91 -1.74
C PHE A 37 -7.32 3.46 -2.79
N TYR A 38 -6.41 4.36 -2.38
CA TYR A 38 -5.33 4.85 -3.24
C TYR A 38 -4.20 3.84 -3.45
N GLY A 39 -4.30 2.63 -2.88
CA GLY A 39 -3.31 1.58 -3.05
C GLY A 39 -2.01 1.84 -2.30
N ILE A 40 -2.03 2.75 -1.31
CA ILE A 40 -0.87 3.04 -0.45
C ILE A 40 -0.72 1.88 0.54
N LYS A 41 -0.03 0.84 0.10
CA LYS A 41 0.23 -0.36 0.88
C LYS A 41 1.50 -0.20 1.70
N SER A 42 1.51 -0.79 2.89
CA SER A 42 2.76 -0.95 3.63
C SER A 42 3.72 -1.85 2.83
N ARG A 43 5.03 -1.71 3.07
CA ARG A 43 6.04 -2.63 2.50
C ARG A 43 5.71 -4.08 2.82
N GLU A 44 5.24 -4.35 4.02
CA GLU A 44 4.84 -5.69 4.47
C GLU A 44 3.65 -6.23 3.67
N GLN A 45 2.61 -5.42 3.45
CA GLN A 45 1.46 -5.81 2.63
C GLN A 45 1.85 -6.05 1.16
N ALA A 46 2.78 -5.26 0.62
CA ALA A 46 3.31 -5.46 -0.73
C ALA A 46 4.10 -6.77 -0.82
N GLN A 47 4.95 -7.06 0.18
CA GLN A 47 5.67 -8.35 0.26
C GLN A 47 4.71 -9.53 0.37
N ASP A 48 3.65 -9.41 1.17
CA ASP A 48 2.64 -10.44 1.33
C ASP A 48 1.87 -10.70 0.01
N LEU A 49 1.55 -9.65 -0.74
CA LEU A 49 0.94 -9.76 -2.06
C LEU A 49 1.84 -10.55 -3.02
N VAL A 50 3.13 -10.21 -3.07
CA VAL A 50 4.12 -10.90 -3.91
C VAL A 50 4.27 -12.36 -3.49
N ARG A 51 4.32 -12.64 -2.18
CA ARG A 51 4.39 -14.00 -1.64
C ARG A 51 3.20 -14.84 -2.12
N ARG A 52 1.97 -14.34 -1.96
CA ARG A 52 0.75 -15.03 -2.40
C ARG A 52 0.72 -15.26 -3.92
N ALA A 53 1.21 -14.29 -4.69
CA ALA A 53 1.32 -14.44 -6.15
C ALA A 53 2.31 -15.54 -6.53
N ARG A 54 3.48 -15.61 -5.87
CA ARG A 54 4.49 -16.65 -6.09
C ARG A 54 3.96 -18.05 -5.79
N GLU A 55 3.27 -18.22 -4.66
CA GLU A 55 2.64 -19.50 -4.26
C GLU A 55 1.64 -20.02 -5.31
N ARG A 56 1.00 -19.12 -6.06
CA ARG A 56 -0.04 -19.46 -7.06
C ARG A 56 0.46 -19.43 -8.50
N SER A 57 1.74 -19.13 -8.72
CA SER A 57 2.27 -18.79 -10.04
C SER A 57 2.35 -19.97 -11.02
N GLN A 58 2.33 -21.21 -10.53
CA GLN A 58 2.52 -22.44 -11.32
C GLN A 58 3.82 -22.47 -12.13
N LEU A 59 4.79 -21.60 -11.82
CA LEU A 59 6.07 -21.54 -12.50
C LEU A 59 6.91 -22.76 -12.15
N SER A 60 7.64 -23.28 -13.13
CA SER A 60 8.75 -24.19 -12.84
C SER A 60 9.88 -23.44 -12.13
N GLU A 61 10.77 -24.17 -11.47
CA GLU A 61 11.94 -23.60 -10.79
C GLU A 61 12.78 -22.72 -11.73
N ASP A 62 13.04 -23.22 -12.94
CA ASP A 62 13.82 -22.49 -13.96
C ASP A 62 13.14 -21.16 -14.37
N GLN A 63 11.82 -21.16 -14.53
CA GLN A 63 11.06 -19.96 -14.88
C GLN A 63 11.07 -18.95 -13.74
N ALA A 64 10.90 -19.43 -12.50
CA ALA A 64 10.94 -18.57 -11.32
C ALA A 64 12.33 -17.94 -11.13
N LEU A 65 13.39 -18.71 -11.36
CA LEU A 65 14.77 -18.24 -11.26
C LEU A 65 15.12 -17.20 -12.33
N ALA A 66 14.69 -17.42 -13.57
CA ALA A 66 14.91 -16.48 -14.67
C ALA A 66 14.31 -15.10 -14.36
N ILE A 67 13.05 -15.06 -13.89
CA ILE A 67 12.36 -13.82 -13.51
C ILE A 67 13.06 -13.13 -12.32
N ALA A 68 13.54 -13.90 -11.34
CA ALA A 68 14.23 -13.34 -10.17
C ALA A 68 15.57 -12.68 -10.55
N LEU A 69 16.33 -13.29 -11.46
CA LEU A 69 17.59 -12.75 -11.97
C LEU A 69 17.38 -11.48 -12.79
N GLU A 70 16.37 -11.46 -13.66
CA GLU A 70 16.00 -10.27 -14.44
C GLU A 70 15.66 -9.09 -13.53
N ALA A 71 14.77 -9.30 -12.55
CA ALA A 71 14.41 -8.25 -11.58
C ALA A 71 15.62 -7.76 -10.76
N GLN A 72 16.56 -8.63 -10.41
CA GLN A 72 17.80 -8.23 -9.72
C GLN A 72 18.69 -7.36 -10.62
N HIS A 73 18.78 -7.70 -11.90
CA HIS A 73 19.56 -6.93 -12.87
C HIS A 73 18.97 -5.53 -13.05
N ASP A 74 17.66 -5.41 -13.19
CA ASP A 74 16.98 -4.11 -13.31
C ASP A 74 17.25 -3.20 -12.11
N VAL A 75 17.15 -3.73 -10.89
CA VAL A 75 17.46 -2.96 -9.66
C VAL A 75 18.92 -2.52 -9.63
N ARG A 76 19.85 -3.37 -10.10
CA ARG A 76 21.28 -3.04 -10.15
C ARG A 76 21.58 -1.96 -11.19
N HIS A 77 20.90 -1.98 -12.33
CA HIS A 77 21.11 -1.03 -13.42
C HIS A 77 20.35 0.29 -13.26
N ALA A 78 19.36 0.35 -12.36
CA ALA A 78 18.61 1.56 -12.03
C ALA A 78 19.30 2.46 -10.98
N LEU A 79 20.46 2.04 -10.44
CA LEU A 79 21.33 2.80 -9.53
C LEU A 79 22.48 3.46 -10.29
#